data_AF-B9LUR6-F1
#
_entry.id   AF-B9LUR6-F1
#
_cell.length_a   1.000
_cell.length_b   1.000
_cell.length_c   1.000
_cell.angle_alpha   90.00
_cell.angle_beta   90.00
_cell.angle_gamma   90.00
#
_symmetry.space_group_name_H-M   'P 1'
#
loop_
_entity.id
_entity.type
_entity.pdbx_description
1 polymer ?
#
loop_
_entity_poly.entity_id
_entity_poly.type
_entity_poly.pdbx_seq_one_letter_code
_entity_poly.pdbx_strand_id
1 'polypeptide(L)'
;MREDELATCVVDHYAAVYDDPEIRLEEPYDAEGRRGVVDVYIRLHTPERVDHVIELKGDAAVRRATGANEILRQYRRMERYFHADASHALRPKLGRTEPGARYLLCFAPTPTCVYHVATHRSLYGSVDAAARAGDVPAVRTVAFLTGLDSDPADLGMVSVNGAAPFGSPRFLKAVPDESRLAESLRRVDDDVIDPDRAE
;
A
#
# COMPACT_ATOMS: atom_id res chain seq x y z
N MET A 1 -14.63 3.90 6.15
CA MET A 1 -14.36 2.71 5.31
C MET A 1 -13.55 1.71 6.11
N ARG A 2 -13.92 0.43 6.02
CA ARG A 2 -13.31 -0.66 6.79
C ARG A 2 -12.28 -1.41 5.95
N GLU A 3 -11.40 -2.16 6.61
CA GLU A 3 -10.32 -2.91 5.93
C GLU A 3 -10.86 -4.08 5.09
N ASP A 4 -11.96 -4.71 5.48
CA ASP A 4 -12.67 -5.75 4.72
C ASP A 4 -13.28 -5.21 3.40
N GLU A 5 -13.85 -4.00 3.45
CA GLU A 5 -14.32 -3.29 2.25
C GLU A 5 -13.17 -3.02 1.27
N LEU A 6 -12.02 -2.55 1.78
CA LEU A 6 -10.83 -2.32 0.96
C LEU A 6 -10.29 -3.62 0.36
N ALA A 7 -10.25 -4.69 1.15
CA ALA A 7 -9.77 -5.99 0.69
C ALA A 7 -10.64 -6.51 -0.44
N THR A 8 -11.96 -6.36 -0.34
CA THR A 8 -12.91 -6.71 -1.40
C THR A 8 -12.59 -5.97 -2.71
N CYS A 9 -12.44 -4.64 -2.65
CA CYS A 9 -12.09 -3.85 -3.84
C CYS A 9 -10.76 -4.29 -4.48
N VAL A 10 -9.75 -4.62 -3.66
CA VAL A 10 -8.46 -5.11 -4.16
C VAL A 10 -8.62 -6.47 -4.82
N VAL A 11 -9.34 -7.41 -4.20
CA VAL A 11 -9.62 -8.73 -4.78
C VAL A 11 -10.33 -8.59 -6.12
N ASP A 12 -11.39 -7.78 -6.18
CA ASP A 12 -12.18 -7.56 -7.38
C ASP A 12 -11.33 -6.98 -8.52
N HIS A 13 -10.46 -6.02 -8.23
CA HIS A 13 -9.52 -5.47 -9.21
C HIS A 13 -8.62 -6.54 -9.82
N TYR A 14 -7.92 -7.31 -8.98
CA TYR A 14 -6.96 -8.28 -9.47
C TYR A 14 -7.65 -9.41 -10.24
N ALA A 15 -8.84 -9.83 -9.81
CA ALA A 15 -9.66 -10.81 -10.52
C ALA A 15 -10.19 -10.28 -11.88
N ALA A 16 -10.42 -8.97 -12.02
CA ALA A 16 -10.90 -8.36 -13.25
C ALA A 16 -9.79 -8.06 -14.27
N VAL A 17 -8.57 -7.72 -13.81
CA VAL A 17 -7.49 -7.19 -14.66
C VAL A 17 -6.46 -8.24 -15.06
N TYR A 18 -6.25 -9.26 -14.24
CA TYR A 18 -5.21 -10.25 -14.46
C TYR A 18 -5.79 -11.64 -14.76
N ASP A 19 -5.14 -12.35 -15.68
CA ASP A 19 -5.44 -13.75 -15.96
C ASP A 19 -4.91 -14.63 -14.81
N ASP A 20 -5.80 -15.39 -14.18
CA ASP A 20 -5.49 -16.44 -13.19
C ASP A 20 -4.57 -16.00 -12.02
N PRO A 21 -4.92 -14.94 -11.25
CA PRO A 21 -4.15 -14.55 -10.08
C PRO A 21 -4.37 -15.53 -8.90
N GLU A 22 -3.32 -15.92 -8.18
CA GLU A 22 -3.50 -16.56 -6.87
C GLU A 22 -3.80 -15.47 -5.84
N ILE A 23 -5.02 -15.42 -5.31
CA ILE A 23 -5.44 -14.42 -4.32
C ILE A 23 -5.73 -15.11 -2.98
N ARG A 24 -5.18 -14.59 -1.89
CA ARG A 24 -5.45 -15.06 -0.52
C ARG A 24 -5.68 -13.87 0.40
N LEU A 25 -6.75 -13.94 1.19
CA LEU A 25 -7.07 -12.98 2.24
C LEU A 25 -6.56 -13.50 3.58
N GLU A 26 -6.10 -12.59 4.44
CA GLU A 26 -5.58 -12.94 5.77
C GLU A 26 -4.50 -14.04 5.69
N GLU A 27 -3.57 -13.91 4.74
CA GLU A 27 -2.55 -14.94 4.48
C GLU A 27 -1.56 -15.01 5.66
N PRO A 28 -1.49 -16.15 6.37
CA PRO A 28 -0.59 -16.29 7.50
C PRO A 28 0.84 -16.51 7.03
N TYR A 29 1.80 -16.11 7.87
CA TYR A 29 3.20 -16.50 7.71
C TYR A 29 3.81 -16.85 9.07
N ASP A 30 4.79 -17.77 9.08
CA ASP A 30 5.57 -18.14 10.25
C ASP A 30 7.06 -18.26 9.89
N ALA A 31 7.79 -17.17 10.06
CA ALA A 31 9.24 -17.16 9.91
C ALA A 31 9.92 -17.46 11.26
N GLU A 32 10.29 -18.71 11.50
CA GLU A 32 11.02 -19.14 12.71
C GLU A 32 10.30 -18.75 14.03
N GLY A 33 8.97 -18.92 14.09
CA GLY A 33 8.14 -18.55 15.24
C GLY A 33 7.69 -17.08 15.20
N ARG A 34 8.11 -16.29 14.21
CA ARG A 34 7.64 -14.91 13.99
C ARG A 34 6.36 -14.92 13.16
N ARG A 35 5.27 -15.29 13.82
CA ARG A 35 3.93 -15.30 13.23
C ARG A 35 3.41 -13.91 12.90
N GLY A 36 2.63 -13.84 11.83
CA GLY A 36 1.82 -12.71 11.43
C GLY A 36 0.83 -13.11 10.34
N VAL A 37 0.03 -12.14 9.93
CA VAL A 37 -1.00 -12.27 8.90
C VAL A 37 -0.91 -11.02 8.02
N VAL A 38 -1.06 -11.21 6.72
CA VAL A 38 -1.16 -10.13 5.72
C VAL A 38 -2.61 -9.98 5.30
N ASP A 39 -3.11 -8.75 5.18
CA ASP A 39 -4.51 -8.52 4.81
C ASP A 39 -4.85 -9.10 3.44
N VAL A 40 -4.03 -8.83 2.42
CA VAL A 40 -4.18 -9.41 1.08
C VAL A 40 -2.83 -9.84 0.50
N TYR A 41 -2.78 -11.06 0.01
CA TYR A 41 -1.66 -11.61 -0.74
C TYR A 41 -2.10 -11.99 -2.15
N ILE A 42 -1.33 -11.58 -3.15
CA ILE A 42 -1.64 -11.82 -4.57
C ILE A 42 -0.39 -12.27 -5.30
N ARG A 43 -0.47 -13.36 -6.06
CA ARG A 43 0.58 -13.76 -6.99
C ARG A 43 0.09 -13.63 -8.42
N LEU A 44 0.85 -12.86 -9.19
CA LEU A 44 0.73 -12.80 -10.64
C LEU A 44 1.73 -13.74 -11.27
N HIS A 45 1.37 -14.35 -12.40
CA HIS A 45 2.23 -15.30 -13.14
C HIS A 45 2.76 -14.72 -14.44
N THR A 46 2.06 -13.76 -15.05
CA THR A 46 2.37 -13.15 -16.34
C THR A 46 2.57 -11.63 -16.21
N PRO A 47 3.51 -11.02 -16.97
CA PRO A 47 4.52 -11.67 -17.81
C PRO A 47 5.65 -12.35 -17.02
N GLU A 48 5.88 -11.92 -15.77
CA GLU A 48 6.79 -12.58 -14.82
C GLU A 48 6.09 -12.76 -13.48
N ARG A 49 6.55 -13.74 -12.69
CA ARG A 49 6.01 -13.97 -11.35
C ARG A 49 6.34 -12.82 -10.40
N VAL A 50 5.31 -12.19 -9.85
CA VAL A 50 5.39 -11.11 -8.87
C VAL A 50 4.38 -11.36 -7.75
N ASP A 51 4.88 -11.34 -6.51
CA ASP A 51 4.05 -11.42 -5.31
C ASP A 51 3.71 -9.98 -4.83
N HIS A 52 2.44 -9.69 -4.56
CA HIS A 52 1.99 -8.46 -3.92
C HIS A 52 1.56 -8.80 -2.50
N VAL A 53 2.17 -8.11 -1.53
CA VAL A 53 1.95 -8.34 -0.10
C VAL A 53 1.42 -7.04 0.47
N ILE A 54 0.13 -7.02 0.80
CA ILE A 54 -0.65 -5.79 0.97
C ILE A 54 -1.17 -5.70 2.39
N GLU A 55 -0.77 -4.63 3.07
CA GLU A 55 -1.33 -4.17 4.34
C GLU A 55 -2.29 -3.02 4.06
N LEU A 56 -3.54 -3.13 4.51
CA LEU A 56 -4.61 -2.17 4.32
C LEU A 56 -4.82 -1.40 5.62
N LYS A 57 -5.17 -0.11 5.53
CA LYS A 57 -5.48 0.72 6.69
C LYS A 57 -6.72 1.58 6.45
N GLY A 58 -7.81 1.22 7.12
CA GLY A 58 -9.04 2.00 7.18
C GLY A 58 -9.13 2.93 8.40
N ASP A 59 -10.28 3.59 8.57
CA ASP A 59 -10.49 4.58 9.65
C ASP A 59 -10.28 3.99 11.04
N ALA A 60 -10.76 2.76 11.25
CA ALA A 60 -10.69 2.09 12.54
C ALA A 60 -9.24 1.77 12.93
N ALA A 61 -8.43 1.29 11.99
CA ALA A 61 -7.03 0.99 12.23
C ALA A 61 -6.21 2.25 12.51
N VAL A 62 -6.43 3.33 11.74
CA VAL A 62 -5.78 4.62 11.96
C VAL A 62 -6.14 5.20 13.33
N ARG A 63 -7.42 5.18 13.73
CA ARG A 63 -7.85 5.70 15.04
C ARG A 63 -7.33 4.88 16.22
N ARG A 64 -7.10 3.58 16.03
CA ARG A 64 -6.58 2.69 17.08
C ARG A 64 -5.05 2.77 17.19
N ALA A 65 -4.37 3.16 16.12
CA ALA A 65 -2.92 3.33 16.13
C ALA A 65 -2.53 4.52 17.02
N THR A 66 -1.49 4.33 17.82
CA THR A 66 -0.86 5.38 18.64
C THR A 66 -0.13 6.44 17.81
N GLY A 67 0.08 6.19 16.52
CA GLY A 67 0.71 7.08 15.56
C GLY A 67 1.29 6.33 14.36
N ALA A 68 1.96 7.04 13.44
CA ALA A 68 2.52 6.42 12.24
C ALA A 68 3.56 5.33 12.52
N ASN A 69 4.34 5.45 13.59
CA ASN A 69 5.35 4.45 13.96
C ASN A 69 4.75 3.08 14.27
N GLU A 70 3.53 3.03 14.80
CA GLU A 70 2.85 1.77 15.05
C GLU A 70 2.45 1.05 13.76
N ILE A 71 1.84 1.78 12.82
CA ILE A 71 1.47 1.26 11.51
C ILE A 71 2.73 0.83 10.73
N LEU A 72 3.77 1.67 10.73
CA LEU A 72 5.04 1.33 10.08
C LEU A 72 5.70 0.13 10.73
N ARG A 73 5.63 -0.04 12.06
CA ARG A 73 6.15 -1.22 12.75
C ARG A 73 5.44 -2.50 12.30
N GLN A 74 4.11 -2.46 12.13
CA GLN A 74 3.33 -3.60 11.61
C GLN A 74 3.76 -3.92 10.17
N TYR A 75 3.75 -2.91 9.29
CA TYR A 75 4.16 -3.03 7.89
C TYR A 75 5.59 -3.59 7.73
N ARG A 76 6.57 -3.04 8.48
CA ARG A 76 7.97 -3.50 8.43
C ARG A 76 8.16 -4.91 8.98
N ARG A 77 7.32 -5.33 9.93
CA ARG A 77 7.33 -6.70 10.43
C ARG A 77 6.84 -7.66 9.35
N MET A 78 5.74 -7.34 8.68
CA MET A 78 5.25 -8.09 7.52
C MET A 78 6.34 -8.20 6.45
N GLU A 79 6.91 -7.06 6.04
CA GLU A 79 7.92 -7.00 4.98
C GLU A 79 9.11 -7.93 5.27
N ARG A 80 9.62 -7.87 6.51
CA ARG A 80 10.80 -8.62 6.94
C ARG A 80 10.56 -10.12 6.98
N TYR A 81 9.37 -10.56 7.36
CA TYR A 81 9.13 -11.96 7.73
C TYR A 81 8.29 -12.73 6.72
N PHE A 82 7.48 -12.07 5.88
CA PHE A 82 6.60 -12.77 4.95
C PHE A 82 7.36 -13.74 4.04
N HIS A 83 8.35 -13.27 3.28
CA HIS A 83 9.16 -14.14 2.40
C HIS A 83 10.34 -14.84 3.12
N ALA A 84 10.53 -14.60 4.42
CA ALA A 84 11.44 -15.39 5.24
C ALA A 84 10.79 -16.72 5.66
N ASP A 85 9.46 -16.80 5.66
CA ASP A 85 8.73 -18.06 5.73
C ASP A 85 8.99 -18.89 4.48
N ALA A 86 9.39 -20.15 4.67
CA ALA A 86 9.68 -21.09 3.60
C ALA A 86 8.50 -21.33 2.66
N SER A 87 7.26 -21.22 3.14
CA SER A 87 6.04 -21.37 2.33
C SER A 87 5.85 -20.24 1.31
N HIS A 88 6.46 -19.07 1.58
CA HIS A 88 6.39 -17.87 0.76
C HIS A 88 7.73 -17.52 0.08
N ALA A 89 8.78 -18.32 0.27
CA ALA A 89 10.13 -17.97 -0.17
C ALA A 89 10.21 -17.67 -1.68
N LEU A 90 10.81 -16.53 -2.01
CA LEU A 90 11.11 -16.15 -3.39
C LEU A 90 12.48 -16.65 -3.81
N ARG A 91 12.60 -17.07 -5.07
CA ARG A 91 13.87 -17.51 -5.68
C ARG A 91 14.36 -16.50 -6.71
N PRO A 92 15.66 -16.16 -6.72
CA PRO A 92 16.26 -15.39 -7.80
C PRO A 92 16.05 -16.08 -9.16
N LYS A 93 15.84 -15.27 -10.20
CA LYS A 93 15.75 -15.73 -11.59
C LYS A 93 16.74 -14.92 -12.43
N LEU A 94 17.51 -15.60 -13.27
CA LEU A 94 18.42 -14.96 -14.20
C LEU A 94 17.61 -14.18 -15.24
N GLY A 95 17.99 -12.93 -15.51
CA GLY A 95 17.31 -12.06 -16.48
C GLY A 95 16.01 -11.42 -15.99
N ARG A 96 15.65 -11.55 -14.70
CA ARG A 96 14.49 -10.85 -14.10
C ARG A 96 14.63 -9.35 -14.30
N THR A 97 13.64 -8.71 -14.94
CA THR A 97 13.58 -7.26 -15.14
C THR A 97 12.63 -6.56 -14.19
N GLU A 98 11.64 -7.29 -13.65
CA GLU A 98 10.63 -6.78 -12.71
C GLU A 98 10.92 -7.23 -11.27
N PRO A 99 10.49 -6.48 -10.23
CA PRO A 99 10.63 -6.93 -8.86
C PRO A 99 9.91 -8.27 -8.63
N GLY A 100 10.47 -9.12 -7.77
CA GLY A 100 9.81 -10.36 -7.36
C GLY A 100 8.73 -10.17 -6.31
N ALA A 101 8.79 -9.07 -5.56
CA ALA A 101 7.77 -8.69 -4.59
C ALA A 101 7.45 -7.20 -4.64
N ARG A 102 6.19 -6.86 -4.40
CA ARG A 102 5.70 -5.52 -4.13
C ARG A 102 5.04 -5.51 -2.75
N TYR A 103 5.67 -4.83 -1.80
CA TYR A 103 5.12 -4.61 -0.46
C TYR A 103 4.34 -3.31 -0.45
N LEU A 104 3.05 -3.39 -0.12
CA LEU A 104 2.13 -2.27 -0.21
C LEU A 104 1.56 -1.96 1.17
N LEU A 105 1.63 -0.70 1.60
CA LEU A 105 0.87 -0.15 2.71
C LEU A 105 -0.15 0.84 2.13
N CYS A 106 -1.41 0.43 2.09
CA CYS A 106 -2.47 1.16 1.41
C CYS A 106 -3.49 1.73 2.40
N PHE A 107 -3.69 3.04 2.35
CA PHE A 107 -4.69 3.75 3.15
C PHE A 107 -5.98 3.93 2.38
N ALA A 108 -7.10 3.85 3.10
CA ALA A 108 -8.39 4.27 2.57
C ALA A 108 -8.36 5.77 2.20
N PRO A 109 -9.03 6.20 1.12
CA PRO A 109 -9.15 7.61 0.75
C PRO A 109 -10.25 8.28 1.57
N THR A 110 -10.10 8.32 2.89
CA THR A 110 -11.01 8.99 3.83
C THR A 110 -10.35 10.20 4.47
N PRO A 111 -11.12 11.19 4.99
CA PRO A 111 -10.52 12.33 5.68
C PRO A 111 -9.68 11.94 6.90
N THR A 112 -10.08 10.89 7.63
CA THR A 112 -9.32 10.38 8.79
C THR A 112 -7.95 9.85 8.37
N CYS A 113 -7.88 9.04 7.32
CA CYS A 113 -6.63 8.51 6.81
C CYS A 113 -5.76 9.60 6.16
N VAL A 114 -6.36 10.52 5.40
CA VAL A 114 -5.67 11.68 4.80
C VAL A 114 -5.04 12.55 5.88
N TYR A 115 -5.80 12.96 6.90
CA TYR A 115 -5.28 13.76 8.01
C TYR A 115 -4.11 13.05 8.71
N HIS A 116 -4.25 11.75 8.97
CA HIS A 116 -3.19 10.98 9.63
C HIS A 116 -1.90 10.93 8.81
N VAL A 117 -2.00 10.64 7.50
CA VAL A 117 -0.82 10.60 6.62
C VAL A 117 -0.22 12.00 6.48
N ALA A 118 -1.05 13.04 6.31
CA ALA A 118 -0.60 14.42 6.20
C ALA A 118 0.18 14.84 7.45
N THR A 119 -0.34 14.54 8.64
CA THR A 119 0.31 14.81 9.94
C THR A 119 1.66 14.10 10.09
N HIS A 120 1.81 12.92 9.47
CA HIS A 120 3.02 12.10 9.58
C HIS A 120 3.78 11.95 8.25
N ARG A 121 3.60 12.90 7.32
CA ARG A 121 4.08 12.81 5.93
C ARG A 121 5.57 12.52 5.80
N SER A 122 6.39 13.10 6.68
CA SER A 122 7.84 12.87 6.67
C SER A 122 8.21 11.43 6.98
N LEU A 123 7.48 10.76 7.89
CA LEU A 123 7.74 9.36 8.25
C LEU A 123 7.34 8.44 7.10
N TYR A 124 6.16 8.63 6.53
CA TYR A 124 5.70 7.83 5.40
C TYR A 124 6.53 8.08 4.12
N GLY A 125 6.86 9.34 3.84
CA GLY A 125 7.70 9.74 2.72
C GLY A 125 9.15 9.26 2.82
N SER A 126 9.67 9.04 4.03
CA SER A 126 11.03 8.50 4.23
C SER A 126 11.17 7.00 3.96
N VAL A 127 10.08 6.29 3.66
CA VAL A 127 10.12 4.87 3.34
C VAL A 127 10.77 4.67 1.97
N ASP A 128 12.03 4.20 1.97
CA ASP A 128 12.74 3.86 0.72
C ASP A 128 11.96 2.84 -0.10
N ALA A 129 11.65 3.23 -1.34
CA ALA A 129 10.94 2.42 -2.31
C ALA A 129 11.74 1.17 -2.70
N ALA A 130 13.08 1.25 -2.76
CA ALA A 130 13.91 0.10 -3.10
C ALA A 130 13.97 -0.90 -1.94
N ALA A 131 13.60 -2.15 -2.21
CA ALA A 131 13.52 -3.22 -1.23
C ALA A 131 14.18 -4.50 -1.74
N ARG A 132 14.33 -5.48 -0.85
CA ARG A 132 14.71 -6.84 -1.22
C ARG A 132 13.98 -7.86 -0.35
N ALA A 133 13.60 -8.97 -0.97
CA ALA A 133 13.13 -10.19 -0.31
C ALA A 133 14.25 -11.24 -0.44
N GLY A 134 15.15 -11.29 0.57
CA GLY A 134 16.42 -12.00 0.43
C GLY A 134 17.25 -11.43 -0.74
N ASP A 135 17.60 -12.28 -1.70
CA ASP A 135 18.35 -11.88 -2.89
C ASP A 135 17.47 -11.32 -4.02
N VAL A 136 16.14 -11.35 -3.89
CA VAL A 136 15.21 -10.95 -4.94
C VAL A 136 14.86 -9.45 -4.81
N PRO A 137 14.99 -8.64 -5.88
CA PRO A 137 14.56 -7.25 -5.87
C PRO A 137 13.08 -7.11 -5.52
N ALA A 138 12.75 -6.10 -4.72
CA ALA A 138 11.39 -5.80 -4.32
C ALA A 138 11.15 -4.29 -4.26
N VAL A 139 9.88 -3.90 -4.19
CA VAL A 139 9.48 -2.49 -4.11
C VAL A 139 8.56 -2.27 -2.92
N ARG A 140 8.72 -1.14 -2.23
CA ARG A 140 7.83 -0.67 -1.17
C ARG A 140 7.01 0.50 -1.66
N THR A 141 5.71 0.45 -1.44
CA THR A 141 4.82 1.56 -1.74
C THR A 141 3.95 1.85 -0.53
N VAL A 142 3.97 3.11 -0.09
CA VAL A 142 2.96 3.67 0.81
C VAL A 142 2.04 4.52 -0.06
N ALA A 143 0.73 4.27 -0.04
CA ALA A 143 -0.19 4.93 -0.96
C ALA A 143 -1.60 5.09 -0.40
N PHE A 144 -2.37 5.97 -1.04
CA PHE A 144 -3.83 5.97 -0.96
C PHE A 144 -4.42 5.18 -2.13
N LEU A 145 -5.46 4.40 -1.87
CA LEU A 145 -6.25 3.77 -2.94
C LEU A 145 -7.17 4.79 -3.62
N THR A 146 -7.39 4.62 -4.92
CA THR A 146 -8.30 5.41 -5.76
C THR A 146 -9.17 4.49 -6.61
N GLY A 147 -10.29 4.99 -7.16
CA GLY A 147 -11.17 4.18 -8.01
C GLY A 147 -12.04 3.17 -7.26
N LEU A 148 -12.19 3.31 -5.93
CA LEU A 148 -12.92 2.34 -5.09
C LEU A 148 -14.43 2.20 -5.39
N ASP A 149 -15.03 3.18 -6.08
CA ASP A 149 -16.45 3.17 -6.46
C ASP A 149 -16.65 3.03 -7.98
N SER A 150 -15.56 2.79 -8.71
CA SER A 150 -15.53 2.72 -10.17
C SER A 150 -15.56 1.27 -10.65
N ASP A 151 -15.34 1.05 -11.95
CA ASP A 151 -15.09 -0.30 -12.45
C ASP A 151 -13.88 -0.90 -11.69
N PRO A 152 -13.92 -2.19 -11.29
CA PRO A 152 -12.76 -2.82 -10.65
C PRO A 152 -11.45 -2.66 -11.42
N ALA A 153 -11.51 -2.57 -12.76
CA ALA A 153 -10.33 -2.31 -13.59
C ALA A 153 -9.67 -0.94 -13.35
N ASP A 154 -10.42 0.02 -12.81
CA ASP A 154 -9.96 1.40 -12.55
C ASP A 154 -9.35 1.58 -11.16
N LEU A 155 -9.28 0.53 -10.33
CA LEU A 155 -8.61 0.61 -9.03
C LEU A 155 -7.16 1.05 -9.24
N GLY A 156 -6.78 2.12 -8.55
CA GLY A 156 -5.46 2.71 -8.64
C GLY A 156 -4.88 3.04 -7.27
N MET A 157 -3.68 3.58 -7.28
CA MET A 157 -3.02 4.07 -6.08
C MET A 157 -2.22 5.35 -6.36
N VAL A 158 -2.24 6.29 -5.41
CA VAL A 158 -1.41 7.49 -5.44
C VAL A 158 -0.36 7.37 -4.33
N SER A 159 0.91 7.25 -4.73
CA SER A 159 2.02 6.98 -3.82
C SER A 159 2.41 8.22 -2.99
N VAL A 160 2.59 8.00 -1.68
CA VAL A 160 3.04 8.96 -0.67
C VAL A 160 4.57 8.98 -0.57
N ASN A 161 5.23 7.84 -0.77
CA ASN A 161 6.69 7.70 -0.79
C ASN A 161 7.27 7.68 -2.22
N GLY A 162 6.51 8.23 -3.18
CA GLY A 162 6.90 8.32 -4.57
C GLY A 162 7.78 9.53 -4.88
N ALA A 163 8.08 9.74 -6.15
CA ALA A 163 8.91 10.86 -6.61
C ALA A 163 8.28 12.24 -6.37
N ALA A 164 6.95 12.31 -6.21
CA ALA A 164 6.23 13.52 -5.85
C ALA A 164 5.91 13.46 -4.35
N PRO A 165 6.47 14.36 -3.52
CA PRO A 165 6.13 14.41 -2.10
C PRO A 165 4.63 14.63 -1.89
N PHE A 166 4.08 14.03 -0.83
CA PHE A 166 2.69 14.25 -0.42
C PHE A 166 2.41 15.75 -0.25
N GLY A 167 1.25 16.20 -0.72
CA GLY A 167 0.83 17.61 -0.68
C GLY A 167 1.40 18.48 -1.80
N SER A 168 2.49 18.06 -2.47
CA SER A 168 3.07 18.84 -3.56
C SER A 168 2.11 19.01 -4.75
N PRO A 169 2.24 20.07 -5.57
CA PRO A 169 1.41 20.25 -6.77
C PRO A 169 1.41 19.05 -7.72
N ARG A 170 2.55 18.34 -7.83
CA ARG A 170 2.67 17.14 -8.65
C ARG A 170 1.90 15.95 -8.05
N PHE A 171 1.87 15.83 -6.73
CA PHE A 171 1.05 14.83 -6.04
C PHE A 171 -0.43 15.13 -6.25
N LEU A 172 -0.87 16.37 -6.02
CA LEU A 172 -2.27 16.77 -6.20
C LEU A 172 -2.76 16.56 -7.63
N LYS A 173 -1.92 16.85 -8.65
CA LYS A 173 -2.24 16.58 -10.05
C LYS A 173 -2.39 15.08 -10.38
N ALA A 174 -1.78 14.20 -9.60
CA ALA A 174 -1.90 12.75 -9.78
C ALA A 174 -3.18 12.18 -9.15
N VAL A 175 -3.88 12.94 -8.30
CA VAL A 175 -5.14 12.52 -7.69
C VAL A 175 -6.27 12.74 -8.70
N PRO A 176 -7.11 11.73 -9.02
CA PRO A 176 -8.25 11.93 -9.91
C PRO A 176 -9.28 12.91 -9.30
N ASP A 177 -9.69 13.93 -10.06
CA ASP A 177 -10.43 15.11 -9.57
C ASP A 177 -11.78 14.78 -8.88
N GLU A 178 -12.46 13.73 -9.34
CA GLU A 178 -13.77 13.28 -8.84
C GLU A 178 -13.66 12.08 -7.89
N SER A 179 -12.44 11.71 -7.47
CA SER A 179 -12.24 10.60 -6.55
C SER A 179 -12.56 10.95 -5.09
N ARG A 180 -12.87 9.92 -4.30
CA ARG A 180 -12.92 10.04 -2.82
C ARG A 180 -11.66 10.65 -2.21
N LEU A 181 -10.49 10.43 -2.83
CA LEU A 181 -9.23 10.98 -2.36
C LEU A 181 -9.18 12.50 -2.56
N ALA A 182 -9.59 12.99 -3.74
CA ALA A 182 -9.70 14.43 -4.00
C ALA A 182 -10.68 15.09 -3.04
N GLU A 183 -11.85 14.48 -2.80
CA GLU A 183 -12.81 14.98 -1.82
C GLU A 183 -12.23 15.00 -0.39
N SER A 184 -11.53 13.94 0.01
CA SER A 184 -10.93 13.85 1.35
C SER A 184 -9.81 14.86 1.56
N LEU A 185 -9.00 15.15 0.53
CA LEU A 185 -7.98 16.20 0.57
C LEU A 185 -8.63 17.58 0.77
N ARG A 186 -9.73 17.91 0.05
CA ARG A 186 -10.43 19.20 0.23
C ARG A 186 -11.05 19.38 1.63
N ARG A 187 -11.28 18.28 2.36
CA ARG A 187 -11.89 18.28 3.70
C ARG A 187 -10.88 18.35 4.83
N VAL A 188 -9.59 18.21 4.52
CA VAL A 188 -8.50 18.35 5.48
C VAL A 188 -7.85 19.71 5.22
N ASP A 189 -7.59 20.46 6.28
CA ASP A 189 -7.07 21.83 6.17
C ASP A 189 -5.80 21.89 5.31
N ASP A 190 -5.73 22.89 4.42
CA ASP A 190 -4.59 23.07 3.52
C ASP A 190 -3.27 23.19 4.29
N ASP A 191 -3.28 23.84 5.46
CA ASP A 191 -2.10 23.99 6.34
C ASP A 191 -1.55 22.63 6.83
N VAL A 192 -2.38 21.59 6.87
CA VAL A 192 -1.98 20.23 7.26
C VAL A 192 -1.41 19.47 6.06
N ILE A 193 -1.92 19.74 4.86
CA ILE A 193 -1.56 19.06 3.61
C ILE A 193 -0.30 19.67 2.98
N ASP A 194 -0.24 21.00 2.92
CA ASP A 194 0.81 21.81 2.30
C ASP A 194 1.14 23.01 3.22
N PRO A 195 1.95 22.80 4.28
CA PRO A 195 2.26 23.85 5.26
C PRO A 195 3.04 25.03 4.63
N ASP A 196 3.73 24.80 3.50
CA ASP A 196 4.56 25.80 2.84
C ASP A 196 3.72 26.78 1.99
N ARG A 197 2.40 26.54 1.91
CA ARG A 197 1.41 27.41 1.23
C ARG A 197 0.73 28.40 2.16
N ALA A 198 0.95 28.28 3.47
CA ALA A 198 0.32 29.10 4.52
C ALA A 198 1.11 30.39 4.86
N GLU A 199 2.27 30.60 4.22
CA GLU A 199 3.08 31.84 4.27
C GLU A 199 2.96 32.65 2.97
#